data_AF-B8D1P0-F1
#
_entry.id   AF-B8D1P0-F1
#
_cell.length_a   1.000
_cell.length_b   1.000
_cell.length_c   1.000
_cell.angle_alpha   90.00
_cell.angle_beta   90.00
_cell.angle_gamma   90.00
#
_symmetry.space_group_name_H-M   'P 1'
#
loop_
_entity.id
_entity.type
_entity.pdbx_description
1 polymer ?
#
loop_
_entity_poly.entity_id
_entity_poly.type
_entity_poly.pdbx_seq_one_letter_code
_entity_poly.pdbx_strand_id
1 'polypeptide(L)'
;MIDKNIKDITLQDIVNLNIYDDVNFDEYINVIRKEKPGAKDELLKLLDRGNQVIKKSFIEEELQKLKKEHNQINPDFNLVTTDYFKGQIESLMVLASRTVEPGPEEVQSKKNGWYFRGYITLGELKELPSIYPYFKKAYSEYNRDEWELELNVVGGIIQGYPAVDEETINSWRDEGVLMELWGFDKGNKMTSLTDIMVNSLLKLKKQAQKIREKGKPDNLHEARILKLDNEGKKLFSHIFY
;
A
#
# COMPACT_ATOMS: atom_id res chain seq x y z
N MET A 1 -11.95 -10.49 13.01
CA MET A 1 -11.67 -9.12 12.52
C MET A 1 -10.61 -8.54 13.44
N ILE A 2 -9.54 -7.94 12.91
CA ILE A 2 -8.48 -7.37 13.75
C ILE A 2 -8.94 -5.97 14.16
N ASP A 3 -9.09 -5.73 15.47
CA ASP A 3 -9.42 -4.42 16.05
C ASP A 3 -8.12 -3.73 16.54
N LYS A 4 -7.23 -3.44 15.59
CA LYS A 4 -5.95 -2.76 15.82
C LYS A 4 -5.72 -1.79 14.66
N ASN A 5 -4.99 -0.70 14.94
CA ASN A 5 -4.45 0.14 13.88
C ASN A 5 -3.60 -0.72 12.93
N ILE A 6 -3.79 -0.54 11.62
CA ILE A 6 -3.03 -1.24 10.58
C ILE A 6 -1.52 -1.29 10.84
N LYS A 7 -0.91 -0.20 11.32
CA LYS A 7 0.55 -0.14 11.57
C LYS A 7 1.00 -0.97 12.77
N ASP A 8 0.09 -1.34 13.65
CA ASP A 8 0.34 -2.17 14.83
C ASP A 8 0.02 -3.65 14.59
N ILE A 9 -0.50 -3.99 13.40
CA ILE A 9 -0.72 -5.38 13.00
C ILE A 9 0.63 -6.08 12.84
N THR A 10 0.78 -7.21 13.54
CA THR A 10 1.94 -8.08 13.42
C THR A 10 1.60 -9.36 12.63
N LEU A 11 2.62 -10.06 12.15
CA LEU A 11 2.41 -11.39 11.57
C LEU A 11 1.71 -12.34 12.56
N GLN A 12 2.08 -12.26 13.84
CA GLN A 12 1.45 -13.06 14.89
C GLN A 12 -0.05 -12.75 15.03
N ASP A 13 -0.46 -11.52 14.79
CA ASP A 13 -1.89 -11.17 14.81
C ASP A 13 -2.65 -11.87 13.68
N ILE A 14 -2.08 -11.99 12.48
CA ILE A 14 -2.68 -12.79 11.40
C ILE A 14 -2.78 -14.26 11.82
N VAL A 15 -1.70 -14.78 12.38
CA VAL A 15 -1.62 -16.17 12.84
C VAL A 15 -2.70 -16.48 13.89
N ASN A 16 -2.92 -15.54 14.80
CA ASN A 16 -3.88 -15.64 15.89
C ASN A 16 -5.33 -15.34 15.48
N LEU A 17 -5.61 -15.09 14.20
CA LEU A 17 -6.99 -14.83 13.73
C LEU A 17 -7.96 -16.01 13.88
N ASN A 18 -7.59 -17.10 14.59
CA ASN A 18 -8.35 -18.34 14.76
C ASN A 18 -9.08 -18.73 13.48
N ILE A 19 -8.32 -18.82 12.40
CA ILE A 19 -8.86 -19.23 11.10
C ILE A 19 -9.02 -20.77 11.07
N TYR A 20 -8.30 -21.50 11.94
CA TYR A 20 -8.54 -22.87 12.39
C TYR A 20 -7.97 -23.06 13.81
N ASP A 21 -8.70 -23.74 14.70
CA ASP A 21 -8.26 -24.05 16.08
C ASP A 21 -7.11 -25.10 16.14
N ASP A 22 -6.70 -25.63 14.99
CA ASP A 22 -5.90 -26.86 14.90
C ASP A 22 -4.48 -26.67 14.31
N VAL A 23 -4.08 -25.44 14.00
CA VAL A 23 -2.79 -25.19 13.32
C VAL A 23 -1.69 -24.86 14.33
N ASN A 24 -0.79 -25.84 14.56
CA ASN A 24 0.39 -25.67 15.41
C ASN A 24 1.51 -24.91 14.67
N PHE A 25 1.70 -23.63 15.03
CA PHE A 25 2.65 -22.74 14.34
C PHE A 25 4.14 -23.02 14.63
N ASP A 26 4.47 -23.75 15.69
CA ASP A 26 5.85 -24.24 15.89
C ASP A 26 6.18 -25.34 14.87
N GLU A 27 5.16 -26.08 14.42
CA GLU A 27 5.28 -27.01 13.29
C GLU A 27 5.39 -26.24 11.95
N TYR A 28 4.69 -25.10 11.82
CA TYR A 28 4.73 -24.17 10.67
C TYR A 28 6.12 -23.59 10.40
N ILE A 29 6.85 -23.10 11.42
CA ILE A 29 8.23 -22.63 11.25
C ILE A 29 9.19 -23.80 10.91
N ASN A 30 8.93 -24.98 11.46
CA ASN A 30 9.74 -26.17 11.20
C ASN A 30 9.50 -26.78 9.82
N VAL A 31 8.30 -26.62 9.25
CA VAL A 31 7.95 -27.02 7.88
C VAL A 31 8.60 -26.13 6.84
N ILE A 32 8.64 -24.81 7.06
CA ILE A 32 9.38 -23.85 6.21
C ILE A 32 10.86 -24.24 6.12
N ARG A 33 11.42 -24.85 7.18
CA ARG A 33 12.79 -25.36 7.23
C ARG A 33 12.98 -26.76 6.62
N LYS A 34 11.91 -27.50 6.30
CA LYS A 34 11.96 -28.94 5.93
C LYS A 34 11.36 -29.28 4.55
N GLU A 35 10.99 -28.30 3.73
CA GLU A 35 10.57 -28.48 2.31
C GLU A 35 9.60 -29.65 2.05
N LYS A 36 8.55 -29.82 2.87
CA LYS A 36 7.49 -30.81 2.56
C LYS A 36 6.54 -30.24 1.49
N PRO A 37 6.36 -30.89 0.33
CA PRO A 37 5.60 -30.33 -0.80
C PRO A 37 4.14 -29.96 -0.49
N GLY A 38 3.41 -30.77 0.30
CA GLY A 38 2.00 -30.51 0.62
C GLY A 38 1.76 -29.35 1.60
N ALA A 39 2.76 -29.01 2.43
CA ALA A 39 2.61 -27.97 3.43
C ALA A 39 2.85 -26.57 2.88
N LYS A 40 3.47 -26.46 1.69
CA LYS A 40 3.64 -25.20 0.96
C LYS A 40 2.31 -24.68 0.40
N ASP A 41 1.44 -25.56 -0.09
CA ASP A 41 0.15 -25.17 -0.67
C ASP A 41 -0.85 -24.72 0.40
N GLU A 42 -0.90 -25.40 1.54
CA GLU A 42 -1.71 -24.98 2.69
C GLU A 42 -1.22 -23.65 3.27
N LEU A 43 0.10 -23.45 3.31
CA LEU A 43 0.72 -22.20 3.70
C LEU A 43 0.29 -21.03 2.80
N LEU A 44 0.35 -21.20 1.48
CA LEU A 44 -0.04 -20.16 0.54
C LEU A 44 -1.52 -19.78 0.68
N LYS A 45 -2.40 -20.76 0.94
CA LYS A 45 -3.82 -20.51 1.22
C LYS A 45 -4.03 -19.73 2.53
N LEU A 46 -3.28 -20.05 3.58
CA LEU A 46 -3.35 -19.32 4.85
C LEU A 46 -2.87 -17.88 4.71
N LEU A 47 -1.76 -17.66 4.01
CA LEU A 47 -1.22 -16.32 3.75
C LEU A 47 -2.19 -15.48 2.92
N ASP A 48 -2.76 -16.06 1.86
CA ASP A 48 -3.77 -15.37 1.05
C ASP A 48 -4.99 -14.98 1.90
N ARG A 49 -5.50 -15.89 2.73
CA ARG A 49 -6.63 -15.60 3.62
C ARG A 49 -6.30 -14.53 4.66
N GLY A 50 -5.09 -14.53 5.21
CA GLY A 50 -4.59 -13.47 6.09
C GLY A 50 -4.58 -12.11 5.38
N ASN A 51 -4.06 -12.06 4.16
CA ASN A 51 -4.05 -10.86 3.33
C ASN A 51 -5.47 -10.38 3.01
N GLN A 52 -6.43 -11.29 2.80
CA GLN A 52 -7.84 -10.93 2.60
C GLN A 52 -8.45 -10.27 3.83
N VAL A 53 -8.14 -10.76 5.05
CA VAL A 53 -8.62 -10.14 6.29
C VAL A 53 -8.03 -8.75 6.45
N ILE A 54 -6.73 -8.58 6.21
CA ILE A 54 -6.07 -7.27 6.28
C ILE A 54 -6.64 -6.32 5.22
N LYS A 55 -6.83 -6.77 3.98
CA LYS A 55 -7.47 -5.98 2.92
C LYS A 55 -8.82 -5.43 3.38
N LYS A 56 -9.63 -6.25 4.07
CA LYS A 56 -10.91 -5.78 4.65
C LYS A 56 -10.70 -4.72 5.72
N SER A 57 -9.74 -4.91 6.64
CA SER A 57 -9.40 -3.89 7.64
C SER A 57 -8.97 -2.56 7.01
N PHE A 58 -8.15 -2.58 5.96
CA PHE A 58 -7.77 -1.38 5.18
C PHE A 58 -8.98 -0.63 4.62
N ILE A 59 -9.91 -1.36 4.00
CA ILE A 59 -11.13 -0.78 3.43
C ILE A 59 -12.02 -0.20 4.53
N GLU A 60 -12.14 -0.91 5.66
CA GLU A 60 -12.98 -0.48 6.78
C GLU A 60 -12.44 0.78 7.46
N GLU A 61 -11.13 0.86 7.70
CA GLU A 61 -10.49 2.04 8.28
C GLU A 61 -10.65 3.28 7.38
N GLU A 62 -10.37 3.14 6.07
CA GLU A 62 -10.55 4.28 5.14
C GLU A 62 -12.02 4.68 5.02
N LEU A 63 -12.94 3.71 4.98
CA LEU A 63 -14.37 4.01 4.93
C LEU A 63 -14.85 4.74 6.19
N GLN A 64 -14.36 4.37 7.37
CA GLN A 64 -14.66 5.08 8.62
C GLN A 64 -14.12 6.52 8.60
N LYS A 65 -12.90 6.71 8.08
CA LYS A 65 -12.30 8.03 7.89
C LYS A 65 -13.13 8.88 6.95
N LEU A 66 -13.48 8.38 5.77
CA LEU A 66 -14.31 9.10 4.78
C LEU A 66 -15.70 9.44 5.33
N LYS A 67 -16.33 8.52 6.08
CA LYS A 67 -17.59 8.79 6.80
C LYS A 67 -17.46 9.93 7.80
N LYS A 68 -16.35 9.96 8.55
CA LYS A 68 -16.08 11.00 9.52
C LYS A 68 -15.90 12.35 8.82
N GLU A 69 -15.11 12.38 7.75
CA GLU A 69 -14.84 13.59 6.95
C GLU A 69 -16.11 14.11 6.24
N HIS A 70 -16.95 13.22 5.71
CA HIS A 70 -18.24 13.59 5.12
C HIS A 70 -19.14 14.33 6.11
N ASN A 71 -19.14 13.91 7.38
CA ASN A 71 -19.95 14.49 8.44
C ASN A 71 -19.31 15.73 9.09
N GLN A 72 -18.06 16.06 8.76
CA GLN A 72 -17.34 17.20 9.32
C GLN A 72 -17.45 18.41 8.38
N ILE A 73 -18.17 19.44 8.84
CA ILE A 73 -18.19 20.76 8.21
C ILE A 73 -16.94 21.51 8.67
N ASN A 74 -16.08 21.91 7.75
CA ASN A 74 -14.93 22.76 8.09
C ASN A 74 -15.44 24.15 8.56
N PRO A 75 -15.21 24.53 9.83
CA PRO A 75 -15.74 25.77 10.40
C PRO A 75 -15.04 27.03 9.85
N ASP A 76 -13.79 26.92 9.39
CA ASP A 76 -13.02 28.04 8.84
C ASP A 76 -13.40 28.34 7.38
N PHE A 77 -13.98 27.35 6.68
CA PHE A 77 -14.37 27.42 5.27
C PHE A 77 -15.85 27.01 5.06
N ASN A 78 -16.71 27.33 6.05
CA ASN A 78 -18.17 27.22 6.03
C ASN A 78 -18.76 26.31 4.93
N LEU A 79 -18.70 24.98 5.12
CA LEU A 79 -19.41 23.92 4.34
C LEU A 79 -18.60 23.08 3.33
N VAL A 80 -17.27 23.01 3.42
CA VAL A 80 -16.52 21.97 2.68
C VAL A 80 -16.83 20.59 3.27
N THR A 81 -17.33 19.66 2.45
CA THR A 81 -17.62 18.26 2.82
C THR A 81 -16.88 17.29 1.89
N THR A 82 -16.67 16.05 2.34
CA THR A 82 -16.10 14.98 1.49
C THR A 82 -17.21 14.06 1.03
N ASP A 83 -17.51 14.01 -0.26
CA ASP A 83 -18.35 12.97 -0.84
C ASP A 83 -17.53 11.71 -1.09
N TYR A 84 -18.16 10.54 -0.95
CA TYR A 84 -17.50 9.27 -1.20
C TYR A 84 -18.47 8.19 -1.65
N PHE A 85 -17.95 7.19 -2.36
CA PHE A 85 -18.67 5.95 -2.63
C PHE A 85 -17.74 4.74 -2.59
N LYS A 86 -18.35 3.56 -2.47
CA LYS A 86 -17.69 2.27 -2.50
C LYS A 86 -18.17 1.50 -3.73
N GLY A 87 -17.23 1.07 -4.57
CA GLY A 87 -17.45 0.21 -5.71
C GLY A 87 -16.70 -1.12 -5.58
N GLN A 88 -17.13 -2.12 -6.34
CA GLN A 88 -16.42 -3.38 -6.50
C GLN A 88 -16.46 -3.81 -7.96
N ILE A 89 -15.30 -4.16 -8.52
CA ILE A 89 -15.15 -4.72 -9.86
C ILE A 89 -14.35 -6.01 -9.70
N GLU A 90 -15.05 -7.15 -9.72
CA GLU A 90 -14.47 -8.47 -9.42
C GLU A 90 -13.74 -8.48 -8.07
N SER A 91 -12.44 -8.79 -8.05
CA SER A 91 -11.60 -8.83 -6.84
C SER A 91 -11.10 -7.44 -6.40
N LEU A 92 -11.20 -6.42 -7.26
CA LEU A 92 -10.82 -5.04 -6.96
C LEU A 92 -11.93 -4.31 -6.19
N MET A 93 -11.61 -3.92 -4.96
CA MET A 93 -12.43 -3.02 -4.17
C MET A 93 -11.98 -1.58 -4.41
N VAL A 94 -12.91 -0.67 -4.68
CA VAL A 94 -12.61 0.75 -4.93
C VAL A 94 -13.35 1.61 -3.92
N LEU A 95 -12.61 2.50 -3.25
CA LEU A 95 -13.16 3.63 -2.52
C LEU A 95 -12.82 4.89 -3.31
N ALA A 96 -13.82 5.66 -3.68
CA ALA A 96 -13.65 6.93 -4.37
C ALA A 96 -14.11 8.04 -3.45
N SER A 97 -13.37 9.14 -3.43
CA SER A 97 -13.73 10.33 -2.66
C SER A 97 -13.46 11.61 -3.43
N ARG A 98 -14.16 12.67 -3.05
CA ARG A 98 -13.98 14.01 -3.58
C ARG A 98 -14.31 15.03 -2.50
N THR A 99 -13.49 16.06 -2.39
CA THR A 99 -13.83 17.24 -1.59
C THR A 99 -14.76 18.16 -2.38
N VAL A 100 -15.89 18.50 -1.79
CA VAL A 100 -16.94 19.33 -2.39
C VAL A 100 -16.97 20.66 -1.65
N GLU A 101 -16.73 21.73 -2.40
CA GLU A 101 -16.91 23.09 -1.91
C GLU A 101 -18.39 23.51 -2.04
N PRO A 102 -18.89 24.33 -1.11
CA PRO A 102 -20.26 24.85 -1.19
C PRO A 102 -20.45 25.70 -2.45
N GLY A 103 -21.54 25.46 -3.16
CA GLY A 103 -21.86 26.16 -4.40
C GLY A 103 -23.16 25.67 -5.04
N PRO A 104 -23.52 26.19 -6.21
CA PRO A 104 -24.71 25.75 -6.97
C PRO A 104 -24.72 24.23 -7.18
N GLU A 105 -25.91 23.62 -7.37
CA GLU A 105 -26.03 22.18 -7.67
C GLU A 105 -25.13 21.71 -8.83
N GLU A 106 -24.87 22.60 -9.80
CA GLU A 106 -23.95 22.39 -10.92
C GLU A 106 -22.48 22.18 -10.50
N VAL A 107 -22.07 22.67 -9.32
CA VAL A 107 -20.73 22.50 -8.74
C VAL A 107 -20.66 21.21 -7.91
N GLN A 108 -21.74 20.88 -7.20
CA GLN A 108 -21.86 19.64 -6.43
C GLN A 108 -21.94 18.41 -7.34
N SER A 109 -22.69 18.51 -8.45
CA SER A 109 -22.85 17.45 -9.44
C SER A 109 -21.64 17.22 -10.38
N LYS A 110 -20.54 17.98 -10.22
CA LYS A 110 -19.36 17.80 -11.06
C LYS A 110 -18.75 16.41 -10.87
N LYS A 111 -18.41 15.75 -11.98
CA LYS A 111 -17.66 14.49 -11.97
C LYS A 111 -16.14 14.70 -11.87
N ASN A 112 -15.69 15.89 -11.43
CA ASN A 112 -14.27 16.27 -11.45
C ASN A 112 -13.63 16.23 -10.07
N GLY A 113 -12.34 15.89 -10.02
CA GLY A 113 -11.56 15.87 -8.77
C GLY A 113 -11.89 14.66 -7.91
N TRP A 114 -12.21 13.52 -8.54
CA TRP A 114 -12.40 12.27 -7.84
C TRP A 114 -11.09 11.54 -7.70
N TYR A 115 -10.77 11.21 -6.45
CA TYR A 115 -9.61 10.43 -6.11
C TYR A 115 -10.04 8.98 -5.86
N PHE A 116 -9.42 8.05 -6.59
CA PHE A 116 -9.77 6.63 -6.58
C PHE A 116 -8.69 5.82 -5.87
N ARG A 117 -9.09 5.11 -4.80
CA ARG A 117 -8.23 4.20 -4.06
C ARG A 117 -8.73 2.76 -4.20
N GLY A 118 -7.92 1.92 -4.82
CA GLY A 118 -8.14 0.49 -5.02
C GLY A 118 -7.48 -0.34 -3.93
N TYR A 119 -8.05 -1.52 -3.67
CA TYR A 119 -7.51 -2.50 -2.73
C TYR A 119 -7.57 -3.91 -3.34
N ILE A 120 -6.43 -4.59 -3.34
CA ILE A 120 -6.25 -5.94 -3.86
C ILE A 120 -5.22 -6.70 -3.00
N THR A 121 -5.29 -8.02 -2.95
CA THR A 121 -4.19 -8.82 -2.38
C THR A 121 -3.12 -9.10 -3.44
N LEU A 122 -1.92 -9.49 -3.02
CA LEU A 122 -0.87 -9.94 -3.94
C LEU A 122 -1.35 -11.10 -4.83
N GLY A 123 -2.16 -12.02 -4.30
CA GLY A 123 -2.69 -13.16 -5.06
C GLY A 123 -3.69 -12.76 -6.14
N GLU A 124 -4.45 -11.69 -5.90
CA GLU A 124 -5.43 -11.12 -6.82
C GLU A 124 -4.78 -10.18 -7.85
N LEU A 125 -3.60 -9.62 -7.58
CA LEU A 125 -2.90 -8.68 -8.46
C LEU A 125 -2.73 -9.20 -9.90
N LYS A 126 -2.58 -10.52 -10.06
CA LYS A 126 -2.50 -11.19 -11.38
C LYS A 126 -3.74 -10.99 -12.26
N GLU A 127 -4.89 -10.66 -11.67
CA GLU A 127 -6.16 -10.41 -12.34
C GLU A 127 -6.33 -8.92 -12.73
N LEU A 128 -5.47 -8.04 -12.23
CA LEU A 128 -5.53 -6.61 -12.51
C LEU A 128 -5.49 -6.28 -14.01
N PRO A 129 -4.67 -6.92 -14.87
CA PRO A 129 -4.71 -6.68 -16.32
C PRO A 129 -6.09 -6.87 -16.95
N SER A 130 -6.87 -7.85 -16.48
CA SER A 130 -8.24 -8.07 -16.96
C SER A 130 -9.25 -7.14 -16.31
N ILE A 131 -9.07 -6.76 -15.05
CA ILE A 131 -10.02 -5.93 -14.29
C ILE A 131 -9.91 -4.45 -14.65
N TYR A 132 -8.68 -3.95 -14.85
CA TYR A 132 -8.40 -2.52 -14.98
C TYR A 132 -9.11 -1.85 -16.18
N PRO A 133 -9.24 -2.47 -17.36
CA PRO A 133 -10.05 -1.91 -18.44
C PRO A 133 -11.52 -1.68 -18.06
N TYR A 134 -12.11 -2.55 -17.24
CA TYR A 134 -13.48 -2.37 -16.74
C TYR A 134 -13.56 -1.22 -15.74
N PHE A 135 -12.55 -1.05 -14.90
CA PHE A 135 -12.42 0.13 -14.04
C PHE A 135 -12.36 1.41 -14.85
N LYS A 136 -11.49 1.49 -15.87
CA LYS A 136 -11.40 2.67 -16.75
C LYS A 136 -12.75 2.99 -17.37
N LYS A 137 -13.45 1.98 -17.89
CA LYS A 137 -14.78 2.14 -18.51
C LYS A 137 -15.83 2.61 -17.50
N ALA A 138 -15.94 1.96 -16.35
CA ALA A 138 -16.95 2.23 -15.33
C ALA A 138 -16.85 3.66 -14.79
N TYR A 139 -15.64 4.19 -14.68
CA TYR A 139 -15.39 5.51 -14.13
C TYR A 139 -14.88 6.51 -15.18
N SER A 140 -15.08 6.24 -16.46
CA SER A 140 -14.55 7.05 -17.58
C SER A 140 -15.04 8.49 -17.60
N GLU A 141 -16.21 8.73 -17.02
CA GLU A 141 -16.84 10.05 -16.92
C GLU A 141 -16.34 10.90 -15.74
N TYR A 142 -15.53 10.32 -14.85
CA TYR A 142 -14.95 11.04 -13.72
C TYR A 142 -13.56 11.56 -14.09
N ASN A 143 -13.32 12.86 -13.88
CA ASN A 143 -12.00 13.46 -14.01
C ASN A 143 -11.20 13.21 -12.73
N ARG A 144 -9.98 12.68 -12.92
CA ARG A 144 -9.08 12.12 -11.92
C ARG A 144 -7.80 12.97 -11.89
N ASP A 145 -7.10 12.99 -10.76
CA ASP A 145 -5.86 13.76 -10.60
C ASP A 145 -4.67 13.10 -11.35
N GLU A 146 -3.44 13.23 -10.85
CA GLU A 146 -2.19 12.80 -11.48
C GLU A 146 -2.16 11.30 -11.85
N TRP A 147 -2.94 10.47 -11.17
CA TRP A 147 -3.12 9.05 -11.47
C TRP A 147 -4.60 8.67 -11.53
N GLU A 148 -4.89 7.63 -12.31
CA GLU A 148 -6.24 7.10 -12.47
C GLU A 148 -6.70 6.25 -11.28
N LEU A 149 -5.76 5.59 -10.59
CA LEU A 149 -6.03 4.69 -9.47
C LEU A 149 -4.81 4.60 -8.55
N GLU A 150 -4.97 4.90 -7.25
CA GLU A 150 -4.00 4.50 -6.23
C GLU A 150 -4.34 3.09 -5.74
N LEU A 151 -3.51 2.11 -6.03
CA LEU A 151 -3.75 0.70 -5.74
C LEU A 151 -2.94 0.23 -4.53
N ASN A 152 -3.61 -0.09 -3.44
CA ASN A 152 -3.01 -0.75 -2.29
C ASN A 152 -2.96 -2.27 -2.51
N VAL A 153 -1.75 -2.83 -2.57
CA VAL A 153 -1.50 -4.27 -2.75
C VAL A 153 -1.12 -4.90 -1.41
N VAL A 154 -2.07 -5.57 -0.78
CA VAL A 154 -1.88 -6.22 0.53
C VAL A 154 -1.15 -7.56 0.37
N GLY A 155 -0.09 -7.74 1.15
CA GLY A 155 0.83 -8.88 1.02
C GLY A 155 1.94 -8.66 -0.01
N GLY A 156 2.03 -7.45 -0.59
CA GLY A 156 3.09 -7.06 -1.52
C GLY A 156 4.48 -6.88 -0.90
N ILE A 157 4.63 -7.04 0.42
CA ILE A 157 5.94 -7.01 1.11
C ILE A 157 6.13 -8.25 1.97
N ILE A 158 7.28 -8.91 1.79
CA ILE A 158 7.67 -10.12 2.52
C ILE A 158 9.04 -9.90 3.13
N GLN A 159 9.10 -9.90 4.47
CA GLN A 159 10.33 -9.66 5.25
C GLN A 159 11.07 -8.37 4.86
N GLY A 160 10.30 -7.31 4.57
CA GLY A 160 10.83 -6.01 4.17
C GLY A 160 11.33 -5.94 2.73
N TYR A 161 11.04 -6.93 1.90
CA TYR A 161 11.31 -6.91 0.47
C TYR A 161 10.02 -6.85 -0.34
N PRO A 162 9.96 -6.03 -1.40
CA PRO A 162 8.85 -6.04 -2.36
C PRO A 162 8.68 -7.43 -2.99
N ALA A 163 7.45 -7.92 -3.04
CA ALA A 163 7.07 -9.14 -3.77
C ALA A 163 6.66 -8.86 -5.22
N VAL A 164 6.62 -7.58 -5.61
CA VAL A 164 6.41 -7.10 -6.97
C VAL A 164 7.69 -6.38 -7.39
N ASP A 165 8.22 -6.71 -8.56
CA ASP A 165 9.42 -6.09 -9.10
C ASP A 165 9.17 -4.65 -9.57
N GLU A 166 10.26 -3.88 -9.65
CA GLU A 166 10.24 -2.46 -10.02
C GLU A 166 9.72 -2.23 -11.45
N GLU A 167 10.03 -3.13 -12.39
CA GLU A 167 9.56 -3.04 -13.78
C GLU A 167 8.03 -3.15 -13.85
N THR A 168 7.45 -4.11 -13.12
CA THR A 168 6.01 -4.26 -13.00
C THR A 168 5.37 -3.01 -12.37
N ILE A 169 5.93 -2.48 -11.28
CA ILE A 169 5.42 -1.24 -10.64
C ILE A 169 5.43 -0.07 -11.62
N ASN A 170 6.54 0.11 -12.36
CA ASN A 170 6.69 1.21 -13.31
C ASN A 170 5.76 1.04 -14.52
N SER A 171 5.58 -0.19 -15.03
CA SER A 171 4.64 -0.46 -16.13
C SER A 171 3.21 -0.07 -15.77
N TRP A 172 2.77 -0.34 -14.54
CA TRP A 172 1.46 0.09 -14.04
C TRP A 172 1.36 1.59 -13.83
N ARG A 173 2.46 2.24 -13.42
CA ARG A 173 2.51 3.70 -13.33
C ARG A 173 2.30 4.35 -14.70
N ASP A 174 2.94 3.83 -15.74
CA ASP A 174 2.78 4.33 -17.11
C ASP A 174 1.32 4.19 -17.60
N GLU A 175 0.59 3.20 -17.08
CA GLU A 175 -0.84 2.98 -17.34
C GLU A 175 -1.78 3.86 -16.48
N GLY A 176 -1.22 4.67 -15.56
CA GLY A 176 -1.96 5.55 -14.66
C GLY A 176 -2.31 4.93 -13.30
N VAL A 177 -1.65 3.84 -12.89
CA VAL A 177 -1.88 3.17 -11.60
C VAL A 177 -0.70 3.40 -10.66
N LEU A 178 -0.95 4.10 -9.55
CA LEU A 178 0.04 4.28 -8.49
C LEU A 178 -0.06 3.11 -7.50
N MET A 179 0.90 2.19 -7.51
CA MET A 179 0.90 1.03 -6.62
C MET A 179 1.60 1.32 -5.29
N GLU A 180 0.90 1.13 -4.18
CA GLU A 180 1.49 1.06 -2.84
C GLU A 180 1.45 -0.38 -2.32
N LEU A 181 2.62 -0.95 -2.08
CA LEU A 181 2.73 -2.31 -1.54
C LEU A 181 2.68 -2.27 -0.02
N TRP A 182 1.93 -3.20 0.56
CA TRP A 182 1.83 -3.40 2.01
C TRP A 182 2.17 -4.83 2.40
N GLY A 183 2.78 -5.01 3.56
CA GLY A 183 3.08 -6.33 4.09
C GLY A 183 3.99 -6.25 5.30
N PHE A 184 4.81 -7.27 5.54
CA PHE A 184 5.55 -7.40 6.79
C PHE A 184 7.04 -7.14 6.62
N ASP A 185 7.60 -6.33 7.52
CA ASP A 185 9.03 -6.10 7.61
C ASP A 185 9.78 -7.28 8.26
N LYS A 186 11.11 -7.16 8.41
CA LYS A 186 11.94 -8.19 9.08
C LYS A 186 11.61 -8.38 10.56
N GLY A 187 10.96 -7.40 11.20
CA GLY A 187 10.48 -7.45 12.56
C GLY A 187 9.04 -7.95 12.68
N ASN A 188 8.46 -8.49 11.60
CA ASN A 188 7.07 -8.93 11.51
C ASN A 188 6.03 -7.84 11.78
N LYS A 189 6.38 -6.57 11.59
CA LYS A 189 5.45 -5.44 11.68
C LYS A 189 4.91 -5.07 10.31
N MET A 190 3.64 -4.69 10.27
CA MET A 190 3.04 -4.13 9.06
C MET A 190 3.81 -2.88 8.63
N THR A 191 4.14 -2.82 7.34
CA THR A 191 4.84 -1.71 6.74
C THR A 191 4.38 -1.53 5.30
N SER A 192 4.74 -0.39 4.74
CA SER A 192 4.44 -0.02 3.36
C SER A 192 5.74 0.18 2.58
N LEU A 193 5.69 0.12 1.26
CA LEU A 193 6.86 0.33 0.41
C LEU A 193 7.41 1.74 0.63
N THR A 194 6.51 2.71 0.68
CA THR A 194 6.83 4.09 1.03
C THR A 194 7.58 4.18 2.36
N ASP A 195 7.06 3.55 3.42
CA ASP A 195 7.70 3.55 4.74
C ASP A 195 9.10 2.90 4.70
N ILE A 196 9.29 1.78 3.98
CA ILE A 196 10.61 1.14 3.81
C ILE A 196 11.59 2.08 3.12
N MET A 197 11.15 2.72 2.05
CA MET A 197 11.99 3.59 1.23
C MET A 197 12.39 4.86 1.98
N VAL A 198 11.43 5.55 2.62
CA VAL A 198 11.70 6.73 3.44
C VAL A 198 12.69 6.41 4.55
N ASN A 199 12.48 5.31 5.28
CA ASN A 199 13.39 4.89 6.34
C ASN A 199 14.79 4.55 5.83
N SER A 200 14.88 3.92 4.66
CA SER A 200 16.16 3.60 4.02
C SER A 200 16.91 4.86 3.58
N LEU A 201 16.20 5.84 3.01
CA LEU A 201 16.76 7.13 2.65
C LEU A 201 17.25 7.91 3.87
N LEU A 202 16.46 7.95 4.95
CA LEU A 202 16.85 8.61 6.19
C LEU A 202 18.10 7.96 6.81
N LYS A 203 18.21 6.63 6.78
CA LYS A 203 19.42 5.90 7.21
C LYS A 203 20.62 6.25 6.34
N LEU A 204 20.45 6.27 5.01
CA LEU A 204 21.50 6.63 4.06
C LEU A 204 22.01 8.06 4.31
N LYS A 205 21.10 9.04 4.44
CA LYS A 205 21.44 10.43 4.74
C LYS A 205 22.22 10.58 6.05
N LYS A 206 21.80 9.87 7.11
CA LYS A 206 22.52 9.85 8.39
C LYS A 206 23.93 9.26 8.26
N GLN A 207 24.10 8.21 7.46
CA GLN A 207 25.43 7.63 7.19
C GLN A 207 26.31 8.61 6.39
N ALA A 208 25.77 9.22 5.34
CA ALA A 208 26.47 10.21 4.53
C ALA A 208 26.93 11.41 5.36
N GLN A 209 26.06 11.91 6.26
CA GLN A 209 26.41 13.00 7.17
C GLN A 209 27.58 12.62 8.10
N LYS A 210 27.56 11.44 8.72
CA LYS A 210 28.67 10.97 9.56
C LYS A 210 30.00 10.92 8.80
N ILE A 211 29.98 10.49 7.54
CA ILE A 211 31.18 10.44 6.70
C ILE A 211 31.68 11.86 6.37
N ARG A 212 30.76 12.81 6.08
CA ARG A 212 31.11 14.22 5.88
C ARG A 212 31.73 14.85 7.14
N GLU A 213 31.18 14.55 8.31
CA GLU A 213 31.71 15.02 9.61
C GLU A 213 33.11 14.48 9.90
N LYS A 214 33.46 13.27 9.45
CA LYS A 214 34.83 12.74 9.49
C LYS A 214 35.80 13.47 8.55
N GLY A 215 35.30 14.16 7.53
CA GLY A 215 36.08 14.90 6.53
C GLY A 215 36.52 14.11 5.30
N LYS A 216 36.57 12.77 5.35
CA LYS A 216 36.85 11.89 4.20
C LYS A 216 36.30 10.47 4.42
N PRO A 217 35.98 9.72 3.35
CA PRO A 217 35.62 8.30 3.46
C PRO A 217 36.84 7.45 3.82
N ASP A 218 36.67 6.52 4.75
CA ASP A 218 37.71 5.59 5.20
C ASP A 218 37.86 4.38 4.26
N ASN A 219 36.83 4.09 3.45
CA ASN A 219 36.81 2.95 2.53
C ASN A 219 35.90 3.17 1.32
N LEU A 220 35.95 2.23 0.37
CA LEU A 220 35.16 2.26 -0.86
C LEU A 220 33.64 2.27 -0.61
N HIS A 221 33.18 1.63 0.47
CA HIS A 221 31.76 1.59 0.80
C HIS A 221 31.25 2.96 1.28
N GLU A 222 32.00 3.66 2.13
CA GLU A 222 31.70 5.03 2.53
C GLU A 222 31.73 6.00 1.33
N ALA A 223 32.70 5.84 0.42
CA ALA A 223 32.74 6.62 -0.81
C ALA A 223 31.50 6.37 -1.70
N ARG A 224 31.00 5.13 -1.77
CA ARG A 224 29.75 4.79 -2.48
C ARG A 224 28.53 5.41 -1.81
N ILE A 225 28.44 5.40 -0.48
CA ILE A 225 27.36 6.04 0.26
C ILE A 225 27.30 7.54 -0.05
N LEU A 226 28.44 8.24 -0.02
CA LEU A 226 28.49 9.67 -0.37
C LEU A 226 28.07 9.94 -1.82
N LYS A 227 28.51 9.10 -2.76
CA LYS A 227 28.09 9.20 -4.16
C LYS A 227 26.58 9.01 -4.30
N LEU A 228 26.03 7.96 -3.68
CA LEU A 228 24.60 7.67 -3.70
C LEU A 228 23.76 8.73 -2.99
N ASP A 229 24.24 9.38 -1.93
CA ASP A 229 23.50 10.49 -1.30
C ASP A 229 23.47 11.74 -2.20
N ASN A 230 24.58 12.02 -2.89
CA ASN A 230 24.66 13.13 -3.85
C ASN A 230 23.76 12.88 -5.08
N GLU A 231 23.65 11.62 -5.53
CA GLU A 231 22.81 11.22 -6.68
C GLU A 231 21.36 10.86 -6.27
N GLY A 232 21.12 10.50 -5.01
CA GLY A 232 19.95 9.78 -4.52
C GLY A 232 18.64 10.56 -4.54
N LYS A 233 18.69 11.89 -4.69
CA LYS A 233 17.49 12.69 -4.99
C LYS A 233 16.82 12.26 -6.31
N LYS A 234 17.59 11.80 -7.31
CA LYS A 234 17.03 11.36 -8.61
C LYS A 234 16.37 9.98 -8.55
N LEU A 235 16.92 9.05 -7.78
CA LEU A 235 16.37 7.69 -7.61
C LEU A 235 15.08 7.69 -6.77
N PHE A 236 15.04 8.50 -5.72
CA PHE A 236 13.84 8.63 -4.90
C PHE A 236 12.71 9.36 -5.65
N SER A 237 13.05 10.34 -6.50
CA SER A 237 12.04 10.97 -7.35
C SER A 237 11.48 10.01 -8.37
N HIS A 238 12.29 9.23 -9.10
CA HIS A 238 11.78 8.23 -10.06
C HIS A 238 10.79 7.20 -9.48
N ILE A 239 10.82 6.94 -8.18
CA ILE A 239 9.94 5.94 -7.54
C ILE A 239 8.68 6.59 -6.94
N PHE A 240 8.63 7.92 -6.77
CA PHE A 240 7.49 8.61 -6.14
C PHE A 240 6.90 9.76 -6.97
N TYR A 241 7.57 10.17 -8.04
CA TYR A 241 7.28 11.28 -8.95
C TYR A 241 7.73 10.91 -10.38
#